data_AF-A0A7G8H9A4-F1
#
_entry.id   AF-A0A7G8H9A4-F1
#
_cell.length_a   1.000
_cell.length_b   1.000
_cell.length_c   1.000
_cell.angle_alpha   90.00
_cell.angle_beta   90.00
_cell.angle_gamma   90.00
#
_symmetry.space_group_name_H-M   'P 1'
#
loop_
_entity.id
_entity.type
_entity.pdbx_description
1 polymer ?
#
loop_
_entity_poly.entity_id
_entity_poly.type
_entity_poly.pdbx_seq_one_letter_code
_entity_poly.pdbx_strand_id
1 'polypeptide(L)'
;MNTVLSILAWCLIGLGILLWFWGTIPLLLRRSIFFRLHALTVSDTIGSLLIVGGLLLLRSREWPLLLLSLVSLVLWNSTFSIVLSRLAAEDATDPQTGVLQEEAIR
;
A
#
# COMPACT_ATOMS: atom_id res chain seq x y z
N MET A 1 -16.96 28.48 -1.37
CA MET A 1 -16.41 27.13 -1.67
C MET A 1 -17.32 26.50 -2.71
N ASN A 2 -16.76 26.00 -3.81
CA ASN A 2 -17.55 25.56 -4.95
C ASN A 2 -18.19 24.22 -4.58
N THR A 3 -19.53 24.14 -4.55
CA THR A 3 -20.27 22.93 -4.13
C THR A 3 -19.85 21.69 -4.93
N VAL A 4 -19.58 21.88 -6.23
CA VAL A 4 -19.10 20.84 -7.14
C VAL A 4 -17.74 20.26 -6.69
N LEU A 5 -16.78 21.12 -6.29
CA LEU A 5 -15.49 20.65 -5.78
C LEU A 5 -15.66 19.85 -4.49
N SER A 6 -16.59 20.26 -3.63
CA SER A 6 -16.82 19.58 -2.35
C SER A 6 -17.36 18.17 -2.59
N ILE A 7 -18.33 18.02 -3.48
CA ILE A 7 -18.89 16.70 -3.86
C ILE A 7 -17.80 15.80 -4.45
N LEU A 8 -16.98 16.34 -5.37
CA LEU A 8 -15.90 15.58 -5.99
C LEU A 8 -14.86 15.13 -4.96
N ALA A 9 -14.48 16.00 -4.03
CA ALA A 9 -13.53 15.68 -2.97
C ALA A 9 -14.05 14.58 -2.03
N TRP A 10 -15.31 14.67 -1.61
CA TRP A 10 -15.95 13.62 -0.80
C TRP A 10 -16.05 12.28 -1.54
N CYS A 11 -16.31 12.30 -2.86
CA CYS A 11 -16.29 11.09 -3.68
C CYS A 11 -14.88 10.48 -3.74
N LEU A 12 -13.84 11.29 -3.95
CA LEU A 12 -12.45 10.83 -3.98
C LEU A 12 -12.05 10.17 -2.66
N ILE A 13 -12.39 10.80 -1.53
CA ILE A 13 -12.10 10.27 -0.20
C ILE A 13 -12.85 8.95 0.01
N GLY A 14 -14.15 8.91 -0.32
CA GLY A 14 -14.95 7.68 -0.22
C GLY A 14 -14.37 6.53 -1.05
N LEU A 15 -13.97 6.80 -2.29
CA LEU A 15 -13.36 5.81 -3.16
C LEU A 15 -12.01 5.32 -2.62
N GLY A 16 -11.18 6.23 -2.11
CA GLY A 16 -9.89 5.88 -1.52
C GLY A 16 -10.03 5.00 -0.27
N ILE A 17 -11.04 5.27 0.56
CA ILE A 17 -11.39 4.41 1.71
C ILE A 17 -11.83 3.02 1.22
N LEU A 18 -12.70 2.94 0.21
CA LEU A 18 -13.12 1.64 -0.37
C LEU A 18 -11.92 0.85 -0.91
N LEU A 19 -10.97 1.52 -1.55
CA LEU A 19 -9.73 0.91 -2.03
C LEU A 19 -8.88 0.37 -0.89
N TRP A 20 -8.77 1.09 0.22
CA TRP A 20 -8.09 0.63 1.44
C TRP A 20 -8.72 -0.66 2.00
N PHE A 21 -10.06 -0.70 2.08
CA PHE A 21 -10.77 -1.92 2.49
C PHE A 21 -10.55 -3.06 1.49
N TRP A 22 -10.57 -2.77 0.18
CA TRP A 22 -10.30 -3.76 -0.86
C TRP A 22 -8.90 -4.37 -0.74
N GLY A 23 -7.88 -3.58 -0.40
CA GLY A 23 -6.51 -4.07 -0.20
C GLY A 23 -6.33 -5.01 0.99
N THR A 24 -7.24 -4.96 1.95
CA THR A 24 -7.23 -5.85 3.11
C THR A 24 -7.80 -7.24 2.79
N ILE A 25 -8.67 -7.35 1.77
CA ILE A 25 -9.28 -8.62 1.35
C ILE A 25 -8.25 -9.65 0.83
N PRO A 26 -7.28 -9.29 -0.04
CA PRO A 26 -6.19 -10.18 -0.46
C PRO A 26 -5.39 -10.76 0.69
N LEU A 27 -5.26 -10.04 1.82
CA LEU A 27 -4.51 -10.47 2.99
C LEU A 27 -5.15 -11.70 3.65
N LEU A 28 -6.49 -11.79 3.60
CA LEU A 28 -7.27 -12.92 4.11
C LEU A 28 -7.25 -14.14 3.15
N LEU A 29 -6.84 -13.95 1.89
CA LEU A 29 -6.85 -15.00 0.88
C LEU A 29 -5.56 -15.84 0.93
N ARG A 30 -5.64 -17.18 0.90
CA ARG A 30 -4.48 -18.09 0.84
C ARG A 30 -3.79 -18.09 -0.54
N ARG A 31 -3.22 -16.95 -0.93
CA ARG A 31 -2.41 -16.75 -2.14
C ARG A 31 -0.96 -16.43 -1.75
N SER A 32 -0.06 -16.50 -2.72
CA SER A 32 1.38 -16.24 -2.52
C SER A 32 1.65 -14.88 -1.87
N ILE A 33 2.71 -14.81 -1.06
CA ILE A 33 3.12 -13.60 -0.32
C ILE A 33 3.34 -12.41 -1.27
N PHE A 34 3.93 -12.63 -2.45
CA PHE A 34 4.10 -11.60 -3.48
C PHE A 34 2.78 -11.01 -3.97
N PHE A 35 1.74 -11.83 -4.18
CA PHE A 35 0.44 -11.35 -4.63
C PHE A 35 -0.25 -10.52 -3.55
N ARG A 36 -0.13 -10.94 -2.28
CA ARG A 36 -0.64 -10.20 -1.12
C ARG A 36 0.05 -8.84 -0.98
N LEU A 37 1.38 -8.82 -1.04
CA LEU A 37 2.20 -7.61 -0.98
C LEU A 37 1.86 -6.62 -2.11
N HIS A 38 1.81 -7.11 -3.35
CA HIS A 38 1.50 -6.25 -4.49
C HIS A 38 0.11 -5.61 -4.35
N ALA A 39 -0.90 -6.41 -3.99
CA ALA A 39 -2.25 -5.90 -3.80
C ALA A 39 -2.35 -4.91 -2.63
N LEU A 40 -1.63 -5.16 -1.53
CA LEU A 40 -1.57 -4.27 -0.38
C LEU A 40 -0.89 -2.94 -0.73
N THR A 41 0.27 -2.98 -1.40
CA THR A 41 1.01 -1.79 -1.81
C THR A 41 0.24 -0.94 -2.83
N VAL A 42 -0.44 -1.57 -3.80
CA VAL A 42 -1.27 -0.87 -4.81
C VAL A 42 -2.48 -0.21 -4.14
N SER A 43 -3.16 -0.93 -3.25
CA SER A 43 -4.30 -0.38 -2.49
C SER A 43 -3.88 0.79 -1.59
N ASP A 44 -2.75 0.66 -0.92
CA ASP A 44 -2.26 1.69 -0.01
C ASP A 44 -1.81 2.96 -0.74
N THR A 45 -1.09 2.83 -1.86
CA THR A 45 -0.63 3.97 -2.67
C THR A 45 -1.78 4.67 -3.41
N ILE A 46 -2.63 3.92 -4.11
CA ILE A 46 -3.75 4.50 -4.86
C ILE A 46 -4.82 5.01 -3.90
N GLY A 47 -5.17 4.24 -2.86
CA GLY A 47 -6.16 4.63 -1.86
C GLY A 47 -5.77 5.92 -1.14
N SER A 48 -4.53 6.00 -0.65
CA SER A 48 -4.02 7.20 0.01
C SER A 48 -3.88 8.39 -0.94
N LEU A 49 -3.49 8.18 -2.20
CA LEU A 49 -3.45 9.25 -3.20
C LEU A 49 -4.83 9.83 -3.47
N LEU A 50 -5.88 9.01 -3.51
CA LEU A 50 -7.26 9.47 -3.67
C LEU A 50 -7.75 10.25 -2.43
N ILE A 51 -7.45 9.76 -1.22
CA ILE A 51 -7.81 10.43 0.04
C ILE A 51 -7.09 11.79 0.14
N VAL A 52 -5.78 11.80 -0.04
CA VAL A 52 -4.95 13.02 0.02
C VAL A 52 -5.32 13.98 -1.10
N GLY A 53 -5.62 13.47 -2.30
CA GLY A 53 -6.14 14.26 -3.41
C GLY A 53 -7.46 14.95 -3.06
N GLY A 54 -8.43 14.22 -2.51
CA GLY A 54 -9.70 14.81 -2.06
C GLY A 54 -9.51 15.85 -0.95
N LEU A 55 -8.65 15.57 0.03
CA LEU A 55 -8.26 16.53 1.08
C LEU A 55 -7.60 17.78 0.52
N LEU A 56 -6.75 17.63 -0.50
CA LEU A 56 -6.10 18.74 -1.16
C LEU A 56 -7.08 19.67 -1.86
N LEU A 57 -8.13 19.12 -2.48
CA LEU A 57 -9.23 19.89 -3.07
C LEU A 57 -10.07 20.64 -2.00
N LEU A 58 -10.28 20.04 -0.82
CA LEU A 58 -11.03 20.66 0.28
C LEU A 58 -10.23 21.72 1.03
N ARG A 59 -8.94 21.48 1.26
CA ARG A 59 -8.06 22.31 2.08
C ARG A 59 -6.69 22.48 1.44
N SER A 60 -6.65 23.26 0.36
CA SER A 60 -5.43 23.58 -0.38
C SER A 60 -4.36 24.31 0.45
N ARG A 61 -4.73 24.94 1.57
CA ARG A 61 -3.79 25.67 2.44
C ARG A 61 -2.75 24.78 3.14
N GLU A 62 -3.02 23.48 3.26
CA GLU A 62 -2.17 22.51 3.95
C GLU A 62 -1.43 21.57 2.98
N TRP A 63 -1.31 21.96 1.70
CA TRP A 63 -0.66 21.13 0.68
C TRP A 63 0.74 20.60 1.02
N PRO A 64 1.63 21.35 1.72
CA PRO A 64 2.94 20.83 2.10
C PRO A 64 2.87 19.61 3.01
N LEU A 65 1.94 19.60 3.98
CA LEU A 65 1.74 18.50 4.91
C LEU A 65 1.15 17.27 4.20
N LEU A 66 0.20 17.51 3.30
CA LEU A 66 -0.41 16.46 2.48
C LEU A 66 0.62 15.79 1.57
N LEU A 67 1.49 16.59 0.93
CA LEU A 67 2.56 16.08 0.08
C LEU A 67 3.62 15.33 0.91
N LEU A 68 3.96 15.84 2.09
CA LEU A 68 4.86 15.14 3.02
C LEU A 68 4.29 13.78 3.43
N SER A 69 2.97 13.69 3.70
CA SER A 69 2.33 12.40 4.01
C SER A 69 2.47 11.41 2.85
N LEU A 70 2.34 11.89 1.61
CA LEU A 70 2.41 11.06 0.41
C LEU A 70 3.82 10.54 0.15
N VAL A 71 4.83 11.41 0.33
CA VAL A 71 6.24 11.02 0.25
C VAL A 71 6.59 10.02 1.34
N SER A 72 6.16 10.29 2.59
CA SER A 72 6.38 9.39 3.72
C SER A 72 5.76 8.02 3.44
N LEU A 73 4.55 7.97 2.88
CA LEU A 73 3.87 6.73 2.54
C LEU A 73 4.65 5.92 1.51
N VAL A 74 5.07 6.54 0.41
CA VAL A 74 5.84 5.86 -0.65
C VAL A 74 7.16 5.30 -0.12
N LEU A 75 7.86 6.07 0.72
CA LEU A 75 9.11 5.62 1.34
C LEU A 75 8.89 4.42 2.27
N TRP A 76 7.85 4.46 3.09
CA TRP A 76 7.52 3.36 4.00
C TRP A 76 7.03 2.11 3.28
N ASN A 77 6.21 2.27 2.24
CA ASN A 77 5.66 1.16 1.49
C ASN A 77 6.76 0.36 0.76
N SER A 78 7.78 1.05 0.22
CA SER A 78 8.98 0.41 -0.34
C SER A 78 9.79 -0.35 0.72
N THR A 79 10.00 0.26 1.89
CA THR A 79 10.74 -0.34 3.01
C THR A 79 10.05 -1.61 3.52
N PHE A 80 8.72 -1.57 3.72
CA PHE A 80 7.93 -2.74 4.12
C PHE A 80 8.02 -3.87 3.09
N SER A 81 7.97 -3.56 1.80
CA SER A 81 8.10 -4.58 0.75
C SER A 81 9.45 -5.29 0.79
N ILE A 82 10.55 -4.56 1.03
CA ILE A 82 11.90 -5.14 1.12
C ILE A 82 12.05 -5.99 2.37
N VAL A 83 11.54 -5.52 3.52
CA VAL A 83 11.63 -6.27 4.76
C VAL A 83 10.82 -7.57 4.66
N LEU A 84 9.59 -7.51 4.12
CA LEU A 84 8.75 -8.71 4.04
C LEU A 84 9.31 -9.73 3.04
N SER A 85 9.91 -9.28 1.93
CA SER A 85 10.56 -10.21 0.98
C SER A 85 11.77 -10.90 1.60
N ARG A 86 12.55 -10.19 2.43
CA ARG A 86 13.68 -10.79 3.16
C ARG A 86 13.20 -11.81 4.20
N LEU A 87 12.18 -11.48 4.98
CA LEU A 87 11.61 -12.42 5.95
C LEU A 87 11.03 -13.66 5.27
N ALA A 88 10.36 -13.49 4.13
CA ALA A 88 9.85 -14.62 3.35
C ALA A 88 10.97 -15.50 2.77
N ALA A 89 12.12 -14.90 2.40
CA ALA A 89 13.28 -15.65 1.92
C ALA A 89 14.00 -16.39 3.07
N GLU A 90 14.11 -15.78 4.24
CA GLU A 90 14.70 -16.38 5.44
C GLU A 90 13.86 -17.56 5.94
N ASP A 91 12.53 -17.44 5.96
CA ASP A 91 11.59 -18.53 6.31
C ASP A 91 11.66 -19.70 5.31
N ALA A 92 11.99 -19.42 4.05
CA ALA A 92 12.20 -20.43 3.00
C ALA A 92 13.63 -21.00 2.98
N THR A 93 14.54 -20.56 3.86
CA THR A 93 15.91 -21.05 3.97
C THR A 93 16.02 -21.95 5.18
N ASP A 94 16.38 -23.22 5.00
CA ASP A 94 16.53 -24.16 6.10
C ASP A 94 17.71 -23.70 7.02
N PRO A 95 17.47 -23.49 8.33
CA PRO A 95 18.48 -23.01 9.28
C PRO A 95 19.72 -23.91 9.39
N GLN A 96 19.62 -25.19 8.99
CA GLN A 96 20.71 -26.16 9.16
C GLN A 96 21.60 -26.33 7.93
N THR A 97 21.11 -26.03 6.73
CA THR A 97 21.89 -26.24 5.49
C THR A 97 22.25 -24.94 4.78
N GLY A 98 21.57 -23.81 5.06
CA GLY A 98 21.86 -22.52 4.43
C GLY A 98 21.61 -22.51 2.92
N VAL A 99 20.92 -23.54 2.41
CA VAL A 99 20.59 -23.72 0.99
C VAL A 99 19.18 -23.22 0.76
N LEU A 100 18.99 -22.41 -0.27
CA LEU A 100 17.66 -21.96 -0.71
C LEU A 100 16.90 -23.20 -1.16
N GLN A 101 15.68 -23.41 -0.66
CA GLN A 101 14.88 -24.62 -0.91
C GLN A 101 14.61 -24.89 -2.42
N GLU A 102 14.89 -23.92 -3.31
CA GLU A 102 14.91 -24.09 -4.77
C GLU A 102 16.01 -25.05 -5.28
N GLU A 103 17.17 -25.18 -4.61
CA GLU A 103 18.23 -26.12 -5.03
C GLU A 103 17.87 -27.60 -4.73
N ALA A 104 16.89 -27.85 -3.86
CA ALA A 104 16.42 -29.20 -3.54
C ALA A 104 15.29 -29.70 -4.46
N ILE A 105 14.77 -28.84 -5.36
CA ILE A 105 13.63 -29.15 -6.25
C ILE A 105 14.06 -29.21 -7.72
N ARG A 106 15.35 -28.99 -8.03
CA ARG A 106 15.93 -29.19 -9.36
C ARG A 106 16.74 -30.47 -9.43
#